data_AF-A0A961BHT2-F1
#
_entry.id   AF-A0A961BHT2-F1
#
_cell.length_a   1.000
_cell.length_b   1.000
_cell.length_c   1.000
_cell.angle_alpha   90.00
_cell.angle_beta   90.00
_cell.angle_gamma   90.00
#
_symmetry.space_group_name_H-M   'P 1'
#
loop_
_entity.id
_entity.type
_entity.pdbx_description
1 polymer ?
#
loop_
_entity_poly.entity_id
_entity_poly.type
_entity_poly.pdbx_seq_one_letter_code
_entity_poly.pdbx_strand_id
1 'polypeptide(L)'
;MKRLSALTLCLSLALLGCRKAEHQQAESLPREAAQTPPVAAEAPTQASPRCQARVACHNGTLDSGSVCSVSNFQPDGTLHTKGKMTCGFPGKVSEIEWSFVERRGSSDLYRFTRRFPSDTAAVSTTSRNVEFSDKRVIVFQDQFQAIVIEPPME
;
A
#
# COMPACT_ATOMS: atom_id res chain seq x y z
N MET A 1 8.54 31.64 33.76
CA MET A 1 9.27 32.43 32.74
C MET A 1 8.63 32.17 31.38
N LYS A 2 8.02 33.19 30.78
CA LYS A 2 7.27 33.09 29.51
C LYS A 2 8.21 33.42 28.35
N ARG A 3 8.25 32.60 27.30
CA ARG A 3 8.83 32.97 26.00
C ARG A 3 7.79 32.74 24.90
N LEU A 4 7.15 33.83 24.48
CA LEU A 4 6.50 33.95 23.17
C LEU A 4 7.58 34.32 22.16
N SER A 5 7.57 33.69 20.99
CA SER A 5 8.10 34.31 19.77
C SER A 5 7.31 33.79 18.57
N ALA A 6 6.50 34.71 18.05
CA ALA A 6 5.96 34.67 16.72
C ALA A 6 7.10 34.90 15.71
N LEU A 7 7.03 34.29 14.53
CA LEU A 7 7.31 35.00 13.29
C LEU A 7 6.65 34.24 12.14
N THR A 8 5.53 34.81 11.72
CA THR A 8 4.79 34.51 10.50
C THR A 8 5.46 35.25 9.33
N LEU A 9 5.15 34.78 8.11
CA LEU A 9 5.35 35.39 6.79
C LEU A 9 6.65 35.01 6.06
N CYS A 10 6.50 34.22 4.99
CA CYS A 10 7.09 34.61 3.70
C CYS A 10 6.19 34.17 2.55
N LEU A 11 5.91 35.16 1.70
CA LEU A 11 4.99 35.23 0.58
C LEU A 11 5.82 35.27 -0.70
N SER A 12 5.58 34.41 -1.70
CA SER A 12 6.07 34.51 -3.10
C SER A 12 5.30 33.46 -3.93
N LEU A 13 4.22 33.79 -4.65
CA LEU A 13 4.06 34.52 -5.91
C LEU A 13 4.69 33.87 -7.18
N ALA A 14 3.77 33.49 -8.07
CA ALA A 14 3.85 33.35 -9.54
C ALA A 14 4.71 32.21 -10.17
N LEU A 15 4.07 31.41 -11.04
CA LEU A 15 4.19 31.60 -12.49
C LEU A 15 3.10 30.86 -13.27
N LEU A 16 2.46 31.66 -14.11
CA LEU A 16 1.44 31.33 -15.11
C LEU A 16 2.11 30.59 -16.29
N GLY A 17 1.52 29.49 -16.74
CA GLY A 17 2.01 28.76 -17.93
C GLY A 17 0.87 28.19 -18.76
N CYS A 18 0.23 29.03 -19.57
CA CYS A 18 -0.61 28.57 -20.68
C CYS A 18 0.28 28.08 -21.83
N ARG A 19 0.07 26.85 -22.32
CA ARG A 19 0.38 26.49 -23.72
C ARG A 19 -0.80 25.75 -24.34
N LYS A 20 -1.35 26.39 -25.37
CA LYS A 20 -2.30 25.89 -26.35
C LYS A 20 -1.50 25.40 -27.56
N ALA A 21 -1.83 24.23 -28.11
CA ALA A 21 -1.56 23.89 -29.50
C ALA A 21 -2.52 22.78 -29.97
N GLU A 22 -3.43 23.17 -30.86
CA GLU A 22 -4.21 22.32 -31.77
C GLU A 22 -3.29 21.72 -32.85
N HIS A 23 -3.51 20.48 -33.26
CA HIS A 23 -3.92 20.19 -34.64
C HIS A 23 -4.32 18.73 -34.85
N GLN A 24 -5.40 18.57 -35.60
CA GLN A 24 -5.92 17.34 -36.18
C GLN A 24 -4.98 16.83 -37.28
N GLN A 25 -4.89 15.52 -37.46
CA GLN A 25 -4.86 14.95 -38.80
C GLN A 25 -5.49 13.55 -38.78
N ALA A 26 -6.67 13.48 -39.39
CA ALA A 26 -7.29 12.24 -39.81
C ALA A 26 -6.64 11.81 -41.13
N GLU A 27 -6.22 10.55 -41.23
CA GLU A 27 -5.87 9.93 -42.50
C GLU A 27 -6.45 8.52 -42.56
N SER A 28 -7.12 8.24 -43.67
CA SER A 28 -7.95 7.07 -43.94
C SER A 28 -7.22 6.03 -44.80
N LEU A 29 -7.14 4.79 -44.30
CA LEU A 29 -7.24 3.44 -44.93
C LEU A 29 -6.76 3.21 -46.40
N PRO A 30 -6.11 2.06 -46.69
CA PRO A 30 -6.90 0.83 -46.98
C PRO A 30 -6.32 -0.52 -46.49
N ARG A 31 -7.23 -1.31 -45.91
CA ARG A 31 -7.54 -2.75 -46.10
C ARG A 31 -6.48 -3.65 -46.79
N GLU A 32 -5.94 -4.62 -46.05
CA GLU A 32 -5.71 -5.97 -46.57
C GLU A 32 -5.94 -7.03 -45.48
N ALA A 33 -6.76 -8.01 -45.81
CA ALA A 33 -7.25 -9.03 -44.90
C ALA A 33 -6.27 -10.21 -44.82
N ALA A 34 -5.69 -10.42 -43.64
CA ALA A 34 -5.26 -11.73 -43.20
C ALA A 34 -6.10 -12.08 -41.98
N GLN A 35 -7.12 -12.92 -42.17
CA GLN A 35 -7.90 -13.51 -41.08
C GLN A 35 -7.01 -14.53 -40.35
N THR A 36 -6.19 -14.02 -39.44
CA THR A 36 -5.66 -14.82 -38.35
C THR A 36 -6.86 -15.28 -37.51
N PRO A 37 -6.97 -16.58 -37.15
CA PRO A 37 -8.01 -17.01 -36.22
C PRO A 37 -7.96 -16.14 -34.96
N PRO A 38 -9.11 -15.76 -34.36
CA PRO A 38 -9.12 -15.01 -33.12
C PRO A 38 -8.43 -15.87 -32.06
N VAL A 39 -7.15 -15.58 -31.82
CA VAL A 39 -6.45 -16.05 -30.63
C VAL A 39 -7.22 -15.39 -29.51
N ALA A 40 -8.06 -16.18 -28.83
CA ALA A 40 -8.74 -15.75 -27.63
C ALA A 40 -7.68 -15.10 -26.75
N ALA A 41 -7.78 -13.79 -26.54
CA ALA A 41 -6.86 -13.08 -25.68
C ALA A 41 -6.93 -13.77 -24.31
N GLU A 42 -5.92 -14.58 -24.00
CA GLU A 42 -5.79 -15.17 -22.67
C GLU A 42 -5.82 -14.00 -21.71
N ALA A 43 -6.89 -13.93 -20.92
CA ALA A 43 -7.01 -12.92 -19.88
C ALA A 43 -5.74 -13.04 -19.03
N PRO A 44 -5.01 -11.93 -18.80
CA PRO A 44 -3.74 -11.99 -18.09
C PRO A 44 -3.97 -12.68 -16.75
N THR A 45 -3.35 -13.86 -16.58
CA THR A 45 -3.45 -14.63 -15.35
C THR A 45 -2.95 -13.75 -14.22
N GLN A 46 -3.87 -13.29 -13.38
CA GLN A 46 -3.54 -12.41 -12.27
C GLN A 46 -2.54 -13.13 -11.37
N ALA A 47 -1.33 -12.57 -11.26
CA ALA A 47 -0.28 -13.18 -10.45
C ALA A 47 -0.77 -13.34 -9.00
N SER A 48 -0.40 -14.46 -8.36
CA SER A 48 -0.60 -14.67 -6.93
C SER A 48 0.67 -14.33 -6.15
N PRO A 49 0.59 -14.07 -4.83
CA PRO A 49 1.78 -14.05 -3.98
C PRO A 49 2.61 -15.33 -4.09
N ARG A 50 3.89 -15.24 -3.71
CA ARG A 50 4.81 -16.37 -3.54
C ARG A 50 5.26 -16.52 -2.09
N CYS A 51 5.38 -15.42 -1.37
CA CYS A 51 5.88 -15.41 -0.01
C CYS A 51 4.73 -15.61 0.99
N GLN A 52 4.93 -16.54 1.92
CA GLN A 52 4.14 -16.57 3.15
C GLN A 52 4.56 -15.39 4.01
N ALA A 53 3.58 -14.66 4.51
CA ALA A 53 3.79 -13.44 5.27
C ALA A 53 2.82 -13.37 6.45
N ARG A 54 3.33 -12.82 7.55
CA ARG A 54 2.58 -12.43 8.72
C ARG A 54 2.60 -10.91 8.80
N VAL A 55 1.43 -10.30 8.89
CA VAL A 55 1.31 -8.88 9.21
C VAL A 55 1.10 -8.77 10.72
N ALA A 56 1.96 -8.03 11.40
CA ALA A 56 1.92 -7.86 12.85
C ALA A 56 1.83 -6.39 13.23
N CYS A 57 1.13 -6.12 14.32
CA CYS A 57 1.01 -4.81 14.92
C CYS A 57 1.45 -4.89 16.38
N HIS A 58 2.48 -4.10 16.71
CA HIS A 58 3.03 -3.95 18.04
C HIS A 58 2.46 -2.66 18.66
N ASN A 59 1.91 -2.76 19.87
CA ASN A 59 1.46 -1.58 20.61
C ASN A 59 2.67 -0.91 21.29
N GLY A 60 2.92 0.36 20.97
CA GLY A 60 4.11 1.11 21.36
C GLY A 60 5.22 0.96 20.34
N THR A 61 6.41 0.59 20.80
CA THR A 61 7.57 0.36 19.95
C THR A 61 7.54 -1.04 19.32
N LEU A 62 8.35 -1.22 18.27
CA LEU A 62 8.61 -2.55 17.73
C LEU A 62 9.09 -3.49 18.85
N ASP A 63 8.61 -4.74 18.83
CA ASP A 63 8.95 -5.80 19.80
C ASP A 63 8.57 -5.51 21.27
N SER A 64 7.59 -4.64 21.52
CA SER A 64 7.06 -4.33 22.87
C SER A 64 6.33 -5.49 23.60
N GLY A 65 6.28 -6.69 23.02
CA GLY A 65 5.58 -7.87 23.57
C GLY A 65 4.05 -7.87 23.42
N SER A 66 3.40 -6.71 23.28
CA SER A 66 1.96 -6.64 22.97
C SER A 66 1.75 -6.66 21.45
N VAL A 67 1.34 -7.82 20.94
CA VAL A 67 1.22 -8.09 19.50
C VAL A 67 -0.15 -8.65 19.14
N CYS A 68 -0.68 -8.18 18.02
CA CYS A 68 -1.73 -8.85 17.27
C CYS A 68 -1.24 -9.05 15.83
N SER A 69 -1.73 -10.10 15.18
CA SER A 69 -1.22 -10.47 13.86
C SER A 69 -2.22 -11.26 13.04
N VAL A 70 -2.05 -11.21 11.73
CA VAL A 70 -2.78 -12.00 10.75
C VAL A 70 -1.81 -12.54 9.72
N SER A 71 -1.94 -13.81 9.38
CA SER A 71 -1.17 -14.47 8.32
C SER A 71 -1.88 -14.32 6.97
N ASN A 72 -1.12 -14.19 5.89
CA ASN A 72 -1.66 -14.22 4.52
C ASN A 72 -1.82 -15.65 4.00
N PHE A 73 -1.64 -16.69 4.79
CA PHE A 73 -1.64 -18.07 4.32
C PHE A 73 -2.57 -18.96 5.16
N GLN A 74 -3.08 -20.01 4.53
CA GLN A 74 -3.85 -21.08 5.17
C GLN A 74 -2.96 -22.28 5.50
N PRO A 75 -3.40 -23.20 6.39
CA PRO A 75 -2.68 -24.43 6.69
C PRO A 75 -2.43 -25.34 5.46
N ASP A 76 -3.23 -25.20 4.40
CA ASP A 76 -3.07 -25.93 3.13
C ASP A 76 -2.05 -25.27 2.17
N GLY A 77 -1.42 -24.17 2.59
CA GLY A 77 -0.45 -23.41 1.79
C GLY A 77 -1.06 -22.35 0.86
N THR A 78 -2.39 -22.22 0.80
CA THR A 78 -3.05 -21.20 -0.02
C THR A 78 -2.71 -19.80 0.48
N LEU A 79 -2.28 -18.92 -0.44
CA LEU A 79 -1.93 -17.52 -0.14
C LEU A 79 -3.07 -16.56 -0.49
N HIS A 80 -3.44 -15.72 0.46
CA HIS A 80 -4.40 -14.64 0.32
C HIS A 80 -3.77 -13.43 -0.35
N THR A 81 -4.44 -12.91 -1.37
CA THR A 81 -4.05 -11.68 -2.07
C THR A 81 -4.45 -10.43 -1.30
N LYS A 82 -5.27 -10.53 -0.27
CA LYS A 82 -5.76 -9.39 0.52
C LYS A 82 -5.92 -9.78 1.98
N GLY A 83 -5.86 -8.79 2.86
CA GLY A 83 -6.22 -9.00 4.26
C GLY A 83 -6.48 -7.69 4.98
N LYS A 84 -7.01 -7.83 6.19
CA LYS A 84 -7.39 -6.74 7.07
C LYS A 84 -7.13 -7.13 8.51
N MET A 85 -6.70 -6.16 9.32
CA MET A 85 -6.64 -6.30 10.78
C MET A 85 -6.95 -4.97 11.46
N THR A 86 -7.49 -5.07 12.67
CA THR A 86 -7.68 -3.92 13.57
C THR A 86 -6.84 -4.12 14.80
N CYS A 87 -6.07 -3.12 15.21
CA CYS A 87 -5.16 -3.22 16.35
C CYS A 87 -5.03 -1.91 17.11
N GLY A 88 -4.68 -1.98 18.39
CA GLY A 88 -4.43 -0.81 19.22
C GLY A 88 -5.26 -0.81 20.48
N PHE A 89 -5.37 0.38 21.06
CA PHE A 89 -6.14 0.66 22.26
C PHE A 89 -7.04 1.87 22.02
N PRO A 90 -8.09 2.10 22.84
CA PRO A 90 -9.06 3.16 22.61
C PRO A 90 -8.43 4.53 22.33
N GLY A 91 -8.92 5.20 21.28
CA GLY A 91 -8.43 6.48 20.78
C GLY A 91 -7.12 6.41 20.00
N LYS A 92 -6.54 5.21 19.85
CA LYS A 92 -5.32 4.88 19.10
C LYS A 92 -5.48 3.54 18.38
N VAL A 93 -6.68 3.28 17.84
CA VAL A 93 -6.94 2.09 17.03
C VAL A 93 -6.47 2.34 15.60
N SER A 94 -5.74 1.39 15.03
CA SER A 94 -5.46 1.33 13.60
C SER A 94 -6.35 0.29 12.94
N GLU A 95 -6.89 0.65 11.78
CA GLU A 95 -7.38 -0.31 10.80
C GLU A 95 -6.36 -0.41 9.68
N ILE A 96 -5.85 -1.62 9.44
CA ILE A 96 -4.84 -1.91 8.43
C ILE A 96 -5.46 -2.84 7.39
N GLU A 97 -5.36 -2.45 6.13
CA GLU A 97 -5.73 -3.25 4.98
C GLU A 97 -4.52 -3.42 4.06
N TRP A 98 -4.36 -4.60 3.46
CA TRP A 98 -3.32 -4.84 2.47
C TRP A 98 -3.85 -5.60 1.28
N SER A 99 -3.20 -5.39 0.14
CA SER A 99 -3.46 -6.12 -1.10
C SER A 99 -2.16 -6.40 -1.84
N PHE A 100 -2.02 -7.61 -2.36
CA PHE A 100 -0.99 -7.99 -3.30
C PHE A 100 -1.20 -7.21 -4.60
N VAL A 101 -0.12 -6.62 -5.10
CA VAL A 101 -0.10 -5.81 -6.33
C VAL A 101 0.49 -6.63 -7.46
N GLU A 102 1.75 -7.06 -7.33
CA GLU A 102 2.49 -7.77 -8.36
C GLU A 102 3.69 -8.53 -7.77
N ARG A 103 4.28 -9.41 -8.57
CA ARG A 103 5.61 -9.97 -8.31
C ARG A 103 6.64 -9.03 -8.92
N ARG A 104 7.68 -8.67 -8.17
CA ARG A 104 8.80 -7.87 -8.67
C ARG A 104 10.11 -8.59 -8.39
N GLY A 105 10.70 -9.18 -9.42
CA GLY A 105 11.91 -10.01 -9.28
C GLY A 105 11.66 -11.19 -8.34
N SER A 106 12.40 -11.27 -7.24
CA SER A 106 12.23 -12.28 -6.18
C SER A 106 11.29 -11.85 -5.04
N SER A 107 10.74 -10.62 -5.10
CA SER A 107 9.88 -10.06 -4.07
C SER A 107 8.41 -10.03 -4.50
N ASP A 108 7.52 -9.93 -3.52
CA ASP A 108 6.11 -9.62 -3.71
C ASP A 108 5.85 -8.17 -3.30
N LEU A 109 5.16 -7.41 -4.16
CA LEU A 109 4.77 -6.03 -3.87
C LEU A 109 3.37 -6.01 -3.27
N TYR A 110 3.24 -5.39 -2.10
CA TYR A 110 1.97 -5.19 -1.42
C TYR A 110 1.67 -3.71 -1.27
N ARG A 111 0.41 -3.33 -1.44
CA ARG A 111 -0.10 -2.01 -1.06
C ARG A 111 -0.78 -2.12 0.29
N PHE A 112 -0.25 -1.38 1.26
CA PHE A 112 -0.83 -1.23 2.58
C PHE A 112 -1.57 0.09 2.68
N THR A 113 -2.70 0.08 3.38
CA THR A 113 -3.47 1.26 3.77
C THR A 113 -3.73 1.17 5.26
N ARG A 114 -3.49 2.28 5.98
CA ARG A 114 -3.78 2.41 7.40
C ARG A 114 -4.70 3.59 7.62
N ARG A 115 -5.78 3.35 8.35
CA ARG A 115 -6.63 4.39 8.96
C ARG A 115 -6.27 4.52 10.43
N PHE A 116 -5.90 5.72 10.88
CA PHE A 116 -5.49 5.96 12.25
C PHE A 116 -5.72 7.41 12.72
N PRO A 117 -6.18 7.61 13.97
CA PRO A 117 -6.94 6.65 14.76
C PRO A 117 -8.28 6.36 14.07
N SER A 118 -8.63 5.09 13.85
CA SER A 118 -9.81 4.69 13.09
C SER A 118 -11.11 4.79 13.88
N ASP A 119 -11.03 4.85 15.20
CA ASP A 119 -12.14 4.87 16.16
C ASP A 119 -12.52 6.29 16.62
N THR A 120 -11.97 7.33 15.99
CA THR A 120 -12.28 8.73 16.33
C THR A 120 -12.58 9.56 15.08
N ALA A 121 -13.14 10.75 15.27
CA ALA A 121 -13.38 11.70 14.18
C ALA A 121 -12.09 12.27 13.56
N ALA A 122 -10.95 12.20 14.27
CA ALA A 122 -9.65 12.69 13.80
C ALA A 122 -8.91 11.68 12.91
N VAL A 123 -9.64 10.85 12.17
CA VAL A 123 -9.07 9.78 11.34
C VAL A 123 -8.24 10.35 10.19
N SER A 124 -7.06 9.77 10.00
CA SER A 124 -6.22 9.98 8.82
C SER A 124 -6.02 8.65 8.09
N THR A 125 -5.90 8.71 6.77
CA THR A 125 -5.63 7.53 5.93
C THR A 125 -4.27 7.71 5.25
N THR A 126 -3.40 6.72 5.41
CA THR A 126 -2.08 6.68 4.75
C THR A 126 -1.93 5.38 3.99
N SER A 127 -1.37 5.43 2.77
CA SER A 127 -1.04 4.24 2.00
C SER A 127 0.43 4.22 1.61
N ARG A 128 0.99 3.02 1.45
CA ARG A 128 2.33 2.81 0.89
C ARG A 128 2.46 1.45 0.22
N ASN A 129 3.38 1.34 -0.72
CA ASN A 129 3.77 0.07 -1.29
C ASN A 129 4.97 -0.50 -0.52
N VAL A 130 5.02 -1.82 -0.36
CA VAL A 130 6.07 -2.54 0.37
C VAL A 130 6.46 -3.77 -0.44
N GLU A 131 7.75 -3.86 -0.77
CA GLU A 131 8.34 -5.07 -1.32
C GLU A 131 8.72 -6.02 -0.17
N PHE A 132 8.27 -7.27 -0.28
CA PHE A 132 8.52 -8.31 0.71
C PHE A 132 9.25 -9.49 0.08
N SER A 133 10.33 -9.93 0.72
CA SER A 133 11.18 -11.06 0.29
C SER A 133 11.65 -11.87 1.50
N ASP A 134 10.70 -12.37 2.28
CA ASP A 134 10.95 -13.21 3.46
C ASP A 134 11.87 -12.58 4.52
N LYS A 135 11.81 -11.25 4.65
CA LYS A 135 12.50 -10.47 5.68
C LYS A 135 11.53 -9.48 6.30
N ARG A 136 11.65 -9.23 7.60
CA ARG A 136 10.83 -8.24 8.31
C ARG A 136 11.00 -6.86 7.67
N VAL A 137 9.89 -6.21 7.34
CA VAL A 137 9.84 -4.84 6.83
C VAL A 137 8.84 -4.03 7.65
N ILE A 138 9.28 -2.85 8.10
CA ILE A 138 8.42 -1.90 8.81
C ILE A 138 7.51 -1.21 7.79
N VAL A 139 6.20 -1.39 7.95
CA VAL A 139 5.16 -0.78 7.12
C VAL A 139 4.74 0.57 7.70
N PHE A 140 4.35 0.66 8.96
CA PHE A 140 4.05 1.96 9.58
C PHE A 140 4.67 2.00 10.96
N GLN A 141 5.16 3.17 11.37
CA GLN A 141 5.70 3.34 12.70
C GLN A 141 5.44 4.76 13.19
N ASP A 142 4.93 4.86 14.41
CA ASP A 142 4.78 6.08 15.16
C ASP A 142 5.01 5.80 16.66
N GLN A 143 4.75 6.80 17.51
CA GLN A 143 4.94 6.68 18.96
C GLN A 143 3.94 5.73 19.65
N PHE A 144 2.86 5.35 18.98
CA PHE A 144 1.80 4.52 19.52
C PHE A 144 1.85 3.09 19.00
N GLN A 145 2.30 2.87 17.76
CA GLN A 145 2.26 1.55 17.13
C GLN A 145 3.37 1.35 16.08
N ALA A 146 3.81 0.10 15.94
CA ALA A 146 4.64 -0.36 14.82
C ALA A 146 3.94 -1.51 14.08
N ILE A 147 3.70 -1.32 12.78
CA ILE A 147 3.09 -2.30 11.88
C ILE A 147 4.19 -2.85 10.98
N VAL A 148 4.35 -4.17 10.95
CA VAL A 148 5.35 -4.87 10.15
C VAL A 148 4.73 -5.95 9.28
N ILE A 149 5.37 -6.24 8.16
CA ILE A 149 5.20 -7.49 7.41
C ILE A 149 6.47 -8.32 7.62
N GLU A 150 6.33 -9.59 7.98
CA GLU A 150 7.44 -10.45 8.34
C GLU A 150 7.19 -11.90 7.96
N PRO A 151 8.22 -12.77 7.97
CA PRO A 151 8.04 -14.20 7.78
C PRO A 151 7.11 -14.83 8.83
N PRO A 152 6.53 -16.01 8.55
CA PRO A 152 5.85 -16.81 9.55
C PRO A 152 6.75 -17.10 10.75
N MET A 153 6.15 -17.23 11.93
CA MET A 153 6.85 -17.81 13.08
C MET A 153 6.94 -19.33 12.86
N GLU A 154 8.12 -19.91 13.08
CA GLU A 154 8.30 -21.36 13.14
C GLU A 154 7.64 -21.96 14.39
#